data_AF-A0A1H6F302-F1
#
_entry.id   AF-A0A1H6F302-F1
#
_cell.length_a   1.000
_cell.length_b   1.000
_cell.length_c   1.000
_cell.angle_alpha   90.00
_cell.angle_beta   90.00
_cell.angle_gamma   90.00
#
_symmetry.space_group_name_H-M   'P 1'
#
loop_
_entity.id
_entity.type
_entity.pdbx_description
1 polymer ?
#
loop_
_entity_poly.entity_id
_entity_poly.type
_entity_poly.pdbx_seq_one_letter_code
_entity_poly.pdbx_strand_id
1 'polypeptide(L)'
;MGDDAFGVTIQTYHGMALRLCGRSMVSPGTKTDINFEQLIVQATALLRGDQDFPGLLGDELRERLLAGYAYILVDEYQDIDAQQYAFISALAGRTQDADTKLSILAVGDDDQNIYSFRGTHVSFIQRFQQDYQAEIYHLVDNYRSSDAIIQTANSLIQHNSKRMKQDHVIRINTQRQHEPAGGAWQQADSLGQGRVQIFSVSNAQQQALTLLNELQRLQALHPDVHKNREQHWQWQDCAVLAHTWETLMPIRALCEQQNIPVNWGLDSEKLPSPYRIREIATFLQQLDTQAKQQQSVTDWLVLYPANENNAWLHLIHNILLAWQNEVGNHVLPNQHLLAFCYDNLREWKREAHQHQGILLTTIHRAKGLEFKVLCIPDDDRFETSDESRRLYYVAMTRAREHLLLFQTQNRQHPHITLLDAGEHLYFRTQHNFVTQQFPPWRYEILSLKDIFLDFAGRQPPQANIHQVLQKIQTGDTLYPEKQGEHLVLFNENKVALAQLSRSGQQRWARHWSHIQQVRVLAVVLRHAEDCEAQYRRRLRCDAWLIPVVELVYHSSN
;
A
#
# COMPACT_ATOMS: atom_id res chain seq x y z
N MET A 1 -4.95 -19.51 -9.46
CA MET A 1 -5.03 -19.83 -10.91
C MET A 1 -4.84 -21.33 -11.04
N GLY A 2 -5.59 -22.03 -11.90
CA GLY A 2 -5.51 -23.50 -12.06
C GLY A 2 -4.33 -23.93 -12.95
N ASP A 3 -4.42 -25.13 -13.52
CA ASP A 3 -3.42 -25.72 -14.44
C ASP A 3 -3.05 -24.83 -15.65
N ASP A 4 -3.91 -23.87 -16.02
CA ASP A 4 -3.68 -22.92 -17.13
C ASP A 4 -2.54 -21.92 -16.87
N ALA A 5 -2.10 -21.75 -15.63
CA ALA A 5 -0.94 -20.90 -15.29
C ALA A 5 0.41 -21.59 -15.51
N PHE A 6 0.40 -22.89 -15.87
CA PHE A 6 1.60 -23.69 -16.12
C PHE A 6 2.33 -23.20 -17.38
N GLY A 7 3.23 -22.23 -17.21
CA GLY A 7 3.99 -21.60 -18.30
C GLY A 7 4.09 -20.08 -18.20
N VAL A 8 3.31 -19.44 -17.31
CA VAL A 8 3.39 -17.99 -17.05
C VAL A 8 4.17 -17.76 -15.76
N THR A 9 5.27 -17.01 -15.84
CA THR A 9 6.02 -16.57 -14.67
C THR A 9 5.66 -15.12 -14.36
N ILE A 10 5.09 -14.85 -13.19
CA ILE A 10 4.78 -13.50 -12.73
C ILE A 10 5.92 -13.04 -11.81
N GLN A 11 6.56 -11.92 -12.13
CA GLN A 11 7.63 -11.34 -11.31
C GLN A 11 7.58 -9.82 -11.35
N THR A 12 7.95 -9.19 -10.23
CA THR A 12 8.29 -7.76 -10.25
C THR A 12 9.57 -7.53 -11.05
N TYR A 13 9.81 -6.29 -11.50
CA TYR A 13 11.08 -5.92 -12.14
C TYR A 13 12.31 -6.32 -11.33
N HIS A 14 12.20 -6.27 -10.00
CA HIS A 14 13.30 -6.56 -9.11
C HIS A 14 13.43 -8.05 -8.79
N GLY A 15 12.33 -8.79 -8.70
CA GLY A 15 12.36 -10.25 -8.63
C GLY A 15 13.02 -10.84 -9.88
N MET A 16 12.69 -10.29 -11.06
CA MET A 16 13.36 -10.64 -12.31
C MET A 16 14.85 -10.24 -12.31
N ALA A 17 15.18 -9.02 -11.87
CA ALA A 17 16.58 -8.60 -11.76
C ALA A 17 17.40 -9.48 -10.79
N LEU A 18 16.83 -9.83 -9.62
CA LEU A 18 17.44 -10.75 -8.65
C LEU A 18 17.68 -12.14 -9.24
N ARG A 19 16.71 -12.66 -9.99
CA ARG A 19 16.82 -13.94 -10.68
C ARG A 19 17.96 -13.93 -11.70
N LEU A 20 18.05 -12.87 -12.50
CA LEU A 20 19.08 -12.72 -13.53
C LEU A 20 20.49 -12.56 -12.95
N CYS A 21 20.64 -11.82 -11.85
CA CYS A 21 21.95 -11.57 -11.24
C CYS A 21 22.55 -12.80 -10.54
N GLY A 22 21.76 -13.83 -10.23
CA GLY A 22 22.22 -15.03 -9.52
C GLY A 22 22.62 -14.73 -8.06
N ARG A 23 21.95 -15.38 -7.10
CA ARG A 23 21.97 -15.09 -5.65
C ARG A 23 23.31 -15.04 -4.89
N SER A 24 24.47 -15.14 -5.51
CA SER A 24 25.75 -15.24 -4.78
C SER A 24 26.35 -13.92 -4.28
N MET A 25 25.71 -12.77 -4.52
CA MET A 25 26.23 -11.45 -4.13
C MET A 25 25.60 -10.86 -2.86
N VAL A 26 24.62 -11.52 -2.25
CA VAL A 26 24.11 -11.13 -0.91
C VAL A 26 24.92 -11.88 0.14
N SER A 27 26.05 -11.31 0.58
CA SER A 27 26.80 -11.88 1.70
C SER A 27 25.93 -11.95 2.96
N PRO A 28 25.79 -13.13 3.60
CA PRO A 28 25.11 -13.28 4.87
C PRO A 28 26.00 -12.64 5.95
N GLY A 29 25.82 -11.34 6.18
CA GLY A 29 26.62 -10.59 7.15
C GLY A 29 26.55 -9.07 6.98
N THR A 30 26.33 -8.57 5.77
CA THR A 30 26.17 -7.12 5.53
C THR A 30 24.72 -6.80 5.24
N LYS A 31 23.89 -6.74 6.29
CA LYS A 31 22.51 -6.26 6.27
C LYS A 31 22.42 -4.72 6.17
N THR A 32 23.14 -4.12 5.22
CA THR A 32 22.72 -2.84 4.66
C THR A 32 21.53 -3.12 3.74
N ASP A 33 20.45 -2.33 3.83
CA ASP A 33 19.24 -2.48 3.00
C ASP A 33 19.61 -2.89 1.56
N ILE A 34 19.04 -4.00 1.05
CA ILE A 34 19.28 -4.47 -0.32
C ILE A 34 19.08 -3.27 -1.25
N ASN A 35 20.13 -2.85 -1.96
CA ASN A 35 20.04 -1.73 -2.89
C ASN A 35 19.41 -2.20 -4.20
N PHE A 36 18.08 -2.25 -4.18
CA PHE A 36 17.29 -2.75 -5.30
C PHE A 36 17.44 -1.93 -6.57
N GLU A 37 17.73 -0.63 -6.48
CA GLU A 37 18.01 0.20 -7.66
C GLU A 37 19.29 -0.27 -8.36
N GLN A 38 20.33 -0.62 -7.60
CA GLN A 38 21.55 -1.20 -8.16
C GLN A 38 21.30 -2.56 -8.82
N LEU A 39 20.37 -3.37 -8.31
CA LEU A 39 20.03 -4.68 -8.89
C LEU A 39 19.45 -4.55 -10.30
N ILE A 40 18.53 -3.61 -10.53
CA ILE A 40 17.99 -3.39 -11.89
C ILE A 40 19.10 -2.95 -12.84
N VAL A 41 19.96 -2.03 -12.40
CA VAL A 41 21.09 -1.55 -13.21
C VAL A 41 22.05 -2.69 -13.56
N GLN A 42 22.39 -3.54 -12.59
CA GLN A 42 23.27 -4.70 -12.80
C GLN A 42 22.64 -5.73 -13.73
N ALA A 43 21.37 -6.09 -13.52
CA ALA A 43 20.67 -7.02 -14.40
C ALA A 43 20.56 -6.48 -15.83
N THR A 44 20.33 -5.18 -15.99
CA THR A 44 20.32 -4.52 -17.29
C THR A 44 21.70 -4.61 -17.98
N ALA A 45 22.78 -4.36 -17.25
CA ALA A 45 24.15 -4.47 -17.77
C ALA A 45 24.48 -5.92 -18.20
N LEU A 46 24.06 -6.92 -17.41
CA LEU A 46 24.21 -8.33 -17.77
C LEU A 46 23.48 -8.67 -19.07
N LEU A 47 22.23 -8.21 -19.23
CA LEU A 47 21.45 -8.45 -20.44
C LEU A 47 22.01 -7.73 -21.68
N ARG A 48 22.78 -6.65 -21.49
CA ARG A 48 23.45 -5.92 -22.58
C ARG A 48 24.81 -6.48 -22.95
N GLY A 49 25.35 -7.42 -22.15
CA GLY A 49 26.72 -7.91 -22.31
C GLY A 49 27.79 -6.92 -21.84
N ASP A 50 27.42 -5.90 -21.04
CA ASP A 50 28.35 -4.89 -20.53
C ASP A 50 29.28 -5.42 -19.41
N GLN A 51 29.05 -6.66 -18.93
CA GLN A 51 29.88 -7.33 -17.93
C GLN A 51 30.38 -8.68 -18.43
N ASP A 52 31.70 -8.85 -18.40
CA ASP A 52 32.36 -10.11 -18.73
C ASP A 52 32.18 -11.12 -17.59
N PHE A 53 31.40 -12.18 -17.83
CA PHE A 53 31.43 -13.37 -16.98
C PHE A 53 32.58 -14.28 -17.44
N PRO A 54 33.43 -14.80 -16.54
CA PRO A 54 34.54 -15.66 -16.94
C PRO A 54 34.04 -16.88 -17.72
N GLY A 55 34.33 -16.92 -19.02
CA GLY A 55 34.05 -18.07 -19.89
C GLY A 55 32.73 -18.07 -20.68
N LEU A 56 31.97 -16.96 -20.70
CA LEU A 56 30.76 -16.78 -21.52
C LEU A 56 30.77 -15.41 -22.20
N LEU A 57 30.45 -15.36 -23.51
CA LEU A 57 30.22 -14.09 -24.21
C LEU A 57 28.87 -13.49 -23.78
N GLY A 58 28.72 -12.17 -23.84
CA GLY A 58 27.53 -11.45 -23.35
C GLY A 58 26.20 -11.94 -23.97
N ASP A 59 26.19 -12.22 -25.27
CA ASP A 59 24.98 -12.70 -25.97
C ASP A 59 24.62 -14.15 -25.57
N GLU A 60 25.61 -15.04 -25.39
CA GLU A 60 25.40 -16.42 -24.90
C GLU A 60 24.81 -16.43 -23.48
N LEU A 61 25.24 -15.49 -22.63
CA LEU A 61 24.71 -15.35 -21.28
C LEU A 61 23.24 -14.91 -21.31
N ARG A 62 22.89 -13.92 -22.15
CA ARG A 62 21.49 -13.47 -22.31
C ARG A 62 20.60 -14.61 -22.79
N GLU A 63 21.01 -15.34 -23.83
CA GLU A 63 20.24 -16.47 -24.37
C GLU A 63 19.99 -17.53 -23.30
N ARG A 64 21.03 -17.87 -22.52
CA ARG A 64 20.91 -18.83 -21.43
C ARG A 64 20.00 -18.34 -20.31
N LEU A 65 20.06 -17.07 -19.95
CA LEU A 65 19.24 -16.47 -18.90
C LEU A 65 17.76 -16.37 -19.29
N LEU A 66 17.50 -16.12 -20.57
CA LEU A 66 16.15 -15.97 -21.13
C LEU A 66 15.62 -17.25 -21.79
N ALA A 67 16.37 -18.35 -21.72
CA ALA A 67 15.98 -19.63 -22.29
C ALA A 67 14.60 -20.07 -21.75
N GLY A 68 13.68 -20.34 -22.68
CA GLY A 68 12.30 -20.74 -22.37
C GLY A 68 11.29 -19.59 -22.32
N TYR A 69 11.73 -18.33 -22.41
CA TYR A 69 10.82 -17.19 -22.60
C TYR A 69 10.67 -16.86 -24.08
N ALA A 70 9.43 -16.66 -24.51
CA ALA A 70 9.10 -16.15 -25.84
C ALA A 70 8.32 -14.83 -25.79
N TYR A 71 7.62 -14.59 -24.67
CA TYR A 71 6.72 -13.46 -24.48
C TYR A 71 7.04 -12.73 -23.18
N ILE A 72 6.96 -11.40 -23.22
CA ILE A 72 7.01 -10.52 -22.05
C ILE A 72 5.69 -9.76 -21.99
N LEU A 73 5.00 -9.86 -20.86
CA LEU A 73 3.81 -9.08 -20.57
C LEU A 73 4.16 -8.07 -19.48
N VAL A 74 3.95 -6.79 -19.76
CA VAL A 74 4.28 -5.70 -18.84
C VAL A 74 2.99 -4.96 -18.48
N ASP A 75 2.61 -5.02 -17.20
CA ASP A 75 1.46 -4.28 -16.67
C ASP A 75 1.88 -2.90 -16.12
N GLU A 76 0.91 -2.00 -15.96
CA GLU A 76 1.09 -0.63 -15.46
C GLU A 76 2.23 0.15 -16.16
N TYR A 77 2.36 0.01 -17.48
CA TYR A 77 3.47 0.58 -18.27
C TYR A 77 3.56 2.11 -18.18
N GLN A 78 2.47 2.80 -17.84
CA GLN A 78 2.44 4.24 -17.58
C GLN A 78 3.30 4.67 -16.39
N ASP A 79 3.58 3.78 -15.43
CA ASP A 79 4.24 4.10 -14.16
C ASP A 79 5.73 3.74 -14.15
N ILE A 80 6.30 3.35 -15.29
CA ILE A 80 7.71 2.96 -15.35
C ILE A 80 8.64 4.19 -15.32
N ASP A 81 9.76 4.02 -14.63
CA ASP A 81 10.88 4.96 -14.64
C ASP A 81 11.90 4.63 -15.74
N ALA A 82 12.93 5.47 -15.87
CA ALA A 82 13.96 5.31 -16.90
C ALA A 82 14.79 4.02 -16.73
N GLN A 83 15.03 3.56 -15.50
CA GLN A 83 15.81 2.33 -15.25
C GLN A 83 14.98 1.09 -15.62
N GLN A 84 13.71 1.06 -15.24
CA GLN A 84 12.77 0.00 -15.59
C GLN A 84 12.56 -0.08 -17.10
N TYR A 85 12.39 1.06 -17.76
CA TYR A 85 12.31 1.11 -19.23
C TYR A 85 13.57 0.54 -19.89
N ALA A 86 14.76 0.92 -19.41
CA ALA A 86 16.03 0.41 -19.92
C ALA A 86 16.16 -1.12 -19.72
N PHE A 87 15.67 -1.62 -18.59
CA PHE A 87 15.65 -3.04 -18.25
C PHE A 87 14.69 -3.83 -19.16
N ILE A 88 13.44 -3.37 -19.32
CA ILE A 88 12.46 -3.96 -20.24
C ILE A 88 13.00 -3.98 -21.67
N SER A 89 13.61 -2.87 -22.11
CA SER A 89 14.20 -2.79 -23.46
C SER A 89 15.33 -3.80 -23.66
N ALA A 90 16.12 -4.10 -22.63
CA ALA A 90 17.18 -5.11 -22.69
C ALA A 90 16.61 -6.54 -22.66
N LEU A 91 15.59 -6.79 -21.85
CA LEU A 91 14.85 -8.06 -21.82
C LEU A 91 14.23 -8.36 -23.19
N ALA A 92 13.49 -7.42 -23.76
CA ALA A 92 12.86 -7.58 -25.07
C ALA A 92 13.88 -7.74 -26.22
N GLY A 93 15.14 -7.36 -26.01
CA GLY A 93 16.17 -7.41 -27.04
C GLY A 93 15.97 -6.35 -28.11
N ARG A 94 15.52 -5.13 -27.76
CA ARG A 94 15.17 -4.11 -28.75
C ARG A 94 16.30 -3.80 -29.75
N THR A 95 17.54 -3.84 -29.28
CA THR A 95 18.76 -3.58 -30.06
C THR A 95 19.39 -4.84 -30.67
N GLN A 96 18.79 -6.01 -30.47
CA GLN A 96 19.28 -7.31 -30.96
C GLN A 96 18.70 -7.65 -32.35
N ASP A 97 19.23 -8.71 -32.97
CA ASP A 97 18.72 -9.26 -34.22
C ASP A 97 17.28 -9.79 -34.07
N ALA A 98 16.53 -9.82 -35.18
CA ALA A 98 15.10 -10.14 -35.15
C ALA A 98 14.78 -11.52 -34.55
N ASP A 99 15.66 -12.51 -34.76
CA ASP A 99 15.44 -13.90 -34.34
C ASP A 99 15.63 -14.13 -32.82
N THR A 100 16.23 -13.17 -32.10
CA THR A 100 16.50 -13.26 -30.66
C THR A 100 15.66 -12.29 -29.82
N LYS A 101 14.69 -11.62 -30.46
CA LYS A 101 13.72 -10.71 -29.82
C LYS A 101 12.62 -11.49 -29.15
N LEU A 102 12.26 -11.05 -27.95
CA LEU A 102 11.06 -11.52 -27.28
C LEU A 102 9.87 -10.69 -27.73
N SER A 103 8.72 -11.33 -27.91
CA SER A 103 7.47 -10.62 -28.19
C SER A 103 7.02 -9.88 -26.94
N ILE A 104 6.70 -8.60 -27.05
CA ILE A 104 6.32 -7.76 -25.90
C ILE A 104 4.88 -7.27 -26.05
N LEU A 105 4.12 -7.39 -24.96
CA LEU A 105 2.81 -6.79 -24.78
C LEU A 105 2.87 -5.88 -23.55
N ALA A 106 2.45 -4.63 -23.72
CA ALA A 106 2.35 -3.69 -22.61
C ALA A 106 0.89 -3.28 -22.40
N VAL A 107 0.46 -3.27 -21.14
CA VAL A 107 -0.85 -2.78 -20.70
C VAL A 107 -0.64 -1.50 -19.89
N GLY A 108 -1.47 -0.50 -20.14
CA GLY A 108 -1.43 0.72 -19.35
C GLY A 108 -2.48 1.77 -19.69
N ASP A 109 -2.58 2.76 -18.82
CA ASP A 109 -3.54 3.86 -18.88
C ASP A 109 -2.90 5.19 -18.48
N ASP A 110 -2.76 6.12 -19.44
CA ASP A 110 -2.18 7.44 -19.21
C ASP A 110 -3.06 8.35 -18.32
N ASP A 111 -4.36 8.08 -18.27
CA ASP A 111 -5.29 8.75 -17.35
C ASP A 111 -5.10 8.27 -15.89
N GLN A 112 -4.27 7.26 -15.64
CA GLN A 112 -3.96 6.77 -14.30
C GLN A 112 -2.52 7.05 -13.85
N ASN A 113 -1.74 7.81 -14.63
CA ASN A 113 -0.42 8.26 -14.20
C ASN A 113 -0.53 9.40 -13.18
N ILE A 114 -0.31 9.10 -11.90
CA ILE A 114 -0.34 10.07 -10.79
C ILE A 114 0.99 10.14 -10.03
N TYR A 115 2.07 9.60 -10.62
CA TYR A 115 3.40 9.49 -10.03
C TYR A 115 4.47 10.22 -10.84
N SER A 116 4.09 11.24 -11.62
CA SER A 116 4.98 12.12 -12.39
C SER A 116 6.14 12.64 -11.54
N PHE A 117 5.88 13.01 -10.28
CA PHE A 117 6.87 13.52 -9.34
C PHE A 117 7.93 12.48 -8.89
N ARG A 118 7.71 11.18 -9.11
CA ARG A 118 8.66 10.10 -8.76
C ARG A 118 9.63 9.74 -9.89
N GLY A 119 9.71 10.56 -10.94
CA GLY A 119 10.56 10.30 -12.10
C GLY A 119 10.00 9.27 -13.09
N THR A 120 8.71 8.91 -12.96
CA THR A 120 8.00 8.13 -13.99
C THR A 120 7.71 9.02 -15.18
N HIS A 121 7.77 8.45 -16.38
CA HIS A 121 7.56 9.21 -17.61
C HIS A 121 6.47 8.58 -18.47
N VAL A 122 5.30 9.22 -18.50
CA VAL A 122 4.19 8.86 -19.42
C VAL A 122 4.63 8.86 -20.89
N SER A 123 5.74 9.53 -21.22
CA SER A 123 6.32 9.50 -22.56
C SER A 123 6.78 8.11 -23.00
N PHE A 124 7.01 7.16 -22.09
CA PHE A 124 7.34 5.77 -22.45
C PHE A 124 6.12 5.04 -23.01
N ILE A 125 4.96 5.10 -22.35
CA ILE A 125 3.74 4.50 -22.88
C ILE A 125 3.29 5.18 -24.17
N GLN A 126 3.45 6.51 -24.27
CA GLN A 126 3.11 7.27 -25.48
C GLN A 126 4.00 6.91 -26.68
N ARG A 127 5.27 6.54 -26.46
CA ARG A 127 6.20 6.15 -27.53
C ARG A 127 6.25 4.64 -27.77
N PHE A 128 5.54 3.83 -26.98
CA PHE A 128 5.60 2.37 -27.06
C PHE A 128 5.33 1.85 -28.49
N GLN A 129 4.31 2.41 -29.15
CA GLN A 129 4.00 2.10 -30.55
C GLN A 129 5.19 2.34 -31.48
N GLN A 130 5.90 3.45 -31.31
CA GLN A 130 7.07 3.79 -32.12
C GLN A 130 8.27 2.91 -31.77
N ASP A 131 8.51 2.68 -30.47
CA ASP A 131 9.67 1.96 -29.96
C ASP A 131 9.66 0.46 -30.31
N TYR A 132 8.47 -0.14 -30.38
CA TYR A 132 8.29 -1.57 -30.61
C TYR A 132 7.50 -1.91 -31.88
N GLN A 133 7.14 -0.90 -32.68
CA GLN A 133 6.26 -1.06 -33.86
C GLN A 133 4.96 -1.81 -33.53
N ALA A 134 4.44 -1.56 -32.34
CA ALA A 134 3.34 -2.34 -31.76
C ALA A 134 1.98 -1.91 -32.31
N GLU A 135 1.03 -2.84 -32.34
CA GLU A 135 -0.38 -2.55 -32.57
C GLU A 135 -1.05 -2.05 -31.29
N ILE A 136 -1.95 -1.06 -31.42
CA ILE A 136 -2.68 -0.50 -30.29
C ILE A 136 -4.10 -1.08 -30.26
N TYR A 137 -4.48 -1.62 -29.10
CA TYR A 137 -5.83 -2.10 -28.82
C TYR A 137 -6.42 -1.32 -27.64
N HIS A 138 -7.63 -0.79 -27.80
CA HIS A 138 -8.32 -0.03 -26.76
C HIS A 138 -9.34 -0.90 -26.03
N LEU A 139 -9.15 -1.08 -24.72
CA LEU A 139 -10.09 -1.75 -23.83
C LEU A 139 -10.97 -0.70 -23.14
N VAL A 140 -12.12 -0.39 -23.75
CA VAL A 140 -13.03 0.67 -23.28
C VAL A 140 -14.20 0.15 -22.44
N ASP A 141 -14.43 -1.15 -22.43
CA ASP A 141 -15.51 -1.78 -21.67
C ASP A 141 -15.10 -1.91 -20.20
N ASN A 142 -15.86 -1.26 -19.31
CA ASN A 142 -15.70 -1.34 -17.88
C ASN A 142 -16.62 -2.44 -17.31
N TYR A 143 -15.99 -3.41 -16.65
CA TYR A 143 -16.67 -4.54 -16.02
C TYR A 143 -16.90 -4.33 -14.51
N ARG A 144 -16.34 -3.25 -13.95
CA ARG A 144 -16.15 -3.04 -12.51
C ARG A 144 -17.22 -2.17 -11.87
N SER A 145 -17.42 -0.98 -12.42
CA SER A 145 -18.20 0.10 -11.81
C SER A 145 -19.64 0.15 -12.35
N SER A 146 -20.53 0.84 -11.65
CA SER A 146 -21.84 1.22 -12.16
C SER A 146 -21.73 2.27 -13.27
N ASP A 147 -22.73 2.33 -14.14
CA ASP A 147 -22.75 3.32 -15.22
C ASP A 147 -22.73 4.75 -14.67
N ALA A 148 -23.47 5.04 -13.59
CA ALA A 148 -23.45 6.35 -12.95
C ALA A 148 -22.03 6.80 -12.55
N ILE A 149 -21.19 5.90 -12.03
CA ILE A 149 -19.79 6.20 -11.69
C ILE A 149 -18.97 6.42 -12.96
N ILE A 150 -19.14 5.58 -13.97
CA ILE A 150 -18.42 5.67 -15.25
C ILE A 150 -18.69 7.02 -15.93
N GLN A 151 -19.97 7.38 -16.09
CA GLN A 151 -20.36 8.64 -16.73
C GLN A 151 -19.84 9.86 -15.95
N THR A 152 -19.95 9.81 -14.61
CA THR A 152 -19.42 10.89 -13.76
C THR A 152 -17.90 11.04 -13.91
N ALA A 153 -17.15 9.93 -13.90
CA ALA A 153 -15.70 9.96 -14.07
C ALA A 153 -15.26 10.44 -15.47
N ASN A 154 -15.97 10.01 -16.53
CA ASN A 154 -15.76 10.49 -17.90
C ASN A 154 -15.97 12.00 -18.01
N SER A 155 -17.03 12.53 -17.38
CA SER A 155 -17.35 13.96 -17.41
C SER A 155 -16.23 14.83 -16.81
N LEU A 156 -15.47 14.29 -15.86
CA LEU A 156 -14.32 14.96 -15.28
C LEU A 156 -13.09 14.88 -16.19
N ILE A 157 -12.66 13.66 -16.55
CA ILE A 157 -11.36 13.44 -17.20
C ILE A 157 -11.29 13.99 -18.62
N GLN A 158 -12.43 14.17 -19.30
CA GLN A 158 -12.49 14.82 -20.61
C GLN A 158 -11.94 16.25 -20.62
N HIS A 159 -11.86 16.92 -19.47
CA HIS A 159 -11.28 18.25 -19.34
C HIS A 159 -9.75 18.27 -19.35
N ASN A 160 -9.09 17.11 -19.24
CA ASN A 160 -7.62 17.04 -19.31
C ASN A 160 -7.11 17.16 -20.73
N SER A 161 -6.09 18.00 -20.91
CA SER A 161 -5.40 18.13 -22.19
C SER A 161 -4.41 16.98 -22.38
N LYS A 162 -4.24 16.48 -23.62
CA LYS A 162 -3.26 15.45 -24.00
C LYS A 162 -3.49 14.07 -23.37
N ARG A 163 -4.62 13.45 -23.67
CA ARG A 163 -4.92 12.06 -23.33
C ARG A 163 -4.67 11.16 -24.55
N MET A 164 -4.23 9.93 -24.34
CA MET A 164 -4.12 8.94 -25.44
C MET A 164 -5.49 8.41 -25.87
N LYS A 165 -6.50 8.48 -24.99
CA LYS A 165 -7.86 7.94 -25.19
C LYS A 165 -8.94 9.01 -25.39
N GLN A 166 -8.63 10.12 -26.10
CA GLN A 166 -9.61 11.20 -26.30
C GLN A 166 -10.87 10.73 -27.04
N ASP A 167 -10.70 9.91 -28.08
CA ASP A 167 -11.82 9.40 -28.89
C ASP A 167 -12.37 8.05 -28.38
N HIS A 168 -11.89 7.57 -27.23
CA HIS A 168 -12.18 6.24 -26.69
C HIS A 168 -12.76 6.35 -25.28
N VAL A 169 -14.01 6.79 -25.20
CA VAL A 169 -14.74 6.95 -23.94
C VAL A 169 -14.98 5.59 -23.28
N ILE A 170 -14.73 5.51 -21.97
CA ILE A 170 -15.00 4.30 -21.19
C ILE A 170 -16.50 4.11 -21.07
N ARG A 171 -16.99 2.89 -21.25
CA ARG A 171 -18.41 2.56 -21.23
C ARG A 171 -18.67 1.32 -20.39
N ILE A 172 -19.89 1.18 -19.89
CA ILE A 172 -20.30 -0.07 -19.24
C ILE A 172 -20.18 -1.24 -20.22
N ASN A 173 -19.72 -2.40 -19.75
CA ASN A 173 -19.59 -3.57 -20.60
C ASN A 173 -20.94 -3.94 -21.25
N THR A 174 -20.85 -4.42 -22.49
CA THR A 174 -21.99 -4.80 -23.33
C THR A 174 -23.01 -5.70 -22.62
N GLN A 175 -22.57 -6.66 -21.80
CA GLN A 175 -23.49 -7.56 -21.10
C GLN A 175 -24.35 -6.84 -20.05
N ARG A 176 -23.88 -5.72 -19.51
CA ARG A 176 -24.52 -4.96 -18.43
C ARG A 176 -25.27 -3.71 -18.90
N GLN A 177 -25.30 -3.44 -20.21
CA GLN A 177 -25.98 -2.25 -20.77
C GLN A 177 -27.49 -2.19 -20.48
N HIS A 178 -28.11 -3.34 -20.19
CA HIS A 178 -29.52 -3.43 -19.84
C HIS A 178 -29.78 -3.19 -18.34
N GLU A 179 -28.73 -3.11 -17.52
CA GLU A 179 -28.84 -2.80 -16.10
C GLU A 179 -29.22 -1.32 -15.88
N PRO A 180 -29.95 -1.00 -14.81
CA PRO A 180 -30.13 0.39 -14.38
C PRO A 180 -28.79 1.10 -14.17
N ALA A 181 -28.73 2.41 -14.43
CA ALA A 181 -27.49 3.20 -14.33
C ALA A 181 -26.85 3.16 -12.92
N GLY A 182 -27.69 3.11 -11.88
CA GLY A 182 -27.26 2.94 -10.49
C GLY A 182 -27.04 1.47 -10.05
N GLY A 183 -27.09 0.52 -10.98
CA GLY A 183 -26.97 -0.91 -10.70
C GLY A 183 -28.03 -1.43 -9.72
N ALA A 184 -27.67 -2.44 -8.91
CA ALA A 184 -28.58 -3.02 -7.91
C ALA A 184 -29.13 -1.98 -6.90
N TRP A 185 -28.36 -0.91 -6.64
CA TRP A 185 -28.72 0.14 -5.68
C TRP A 185 -29.75 1.13 -6.19
N GLN A 186 -30.06 1.13 -7.50
CA GLN A 186 -31.13 1.97 -8.05
C GLN A 186 -32.49 1.67 -7.41
N GLN A 187 -32.74 0.41 -7.06
CA GLN A 187 -33.96 -0.01 -6.36
C GLN A 187 -33.77 -0.10 -4.84
N ALA A 188 -32.60 -0.53 -4.37
CA ALA A 188 -32.35 -0.74 -2.94
C ALA A 188 -32.23 0.57 -2.14
N ASP A 189 -31.68 1.63 -2.73
CA ASP A 189 -31.57 2.94 -2.10
C ASP A 189 -32.59 3.92 -2.70
N SER A 190 -33.73 4.08 -2.04
CA SER A 190 -34.77 5.03 -2.47
C SER A 190 -34.31 6.50 -2.58
N LEU A 191 -33.21 6.85 -1.89
CA LEU A 191 -32.69 8.22 -1.83
C LEU A 191 -31.59 8.44 -2.87
N GLY A 192 -30.52 7.67 -2.80
CA GLY A 192 -29.37 7.79 -3.71
C GLY A 192 -29.63 7.16 -5.08
N GLN A 193 -30.40 6.07 -5.13
CA GLN A 193 -30.69 5.30 -6.35
C GLN A 193 -29.42 4.88 -7.11
N GLY A 194 -28.32 4.60 -6.39
CA GLY A 194 -27.04 4.24 -6.98
C GLY A 194 -26.32 5.36 -7.75
N ARG A 195 -26.83 6.60 -7.68
CA ARG A 195 -26.17 7.79 -8.24
C ARG A 195 -24.94 8.18 -7.43
N VAL A 196 -24.02 8.92 -8.06
CA VAL A 196 -22.91 9.54 -7.36
C VAL A 196 -23.44 10.66 -6.48
N GLN A 197 -23.17 10.58 -5.18
CA GLN A 197 -23.77 11.50 -4.20
C GLN A 197 -22.77 12.58 -3.80
N ILE A 198 -23.20 13.84 -3.88
CA ILE A 198 -22.36 15.00 -3.53
C ILE A 198 -22.91 15.64 -2.26
N PHE A 199 -22.10 15.66 -1.21
CA PHE A 199 -22.46 16.17 0.12
C PHE A 199 -21.90 17.57 0.33
N SER A 200 -22.75 18.48 0.79
CA SER A 200 -22.34 19.85 1.13
C SER A 200 -22.15 20.00 2.64
N VAL A 201 -20.91 20.29 3.05
CA VAL A 201 -20.52 20.32 4.48
C VAL A 201 -19.91 21.66 4.88
N SER A 202 -20.05 22.07 6.15
CA SER A 202 -19.50 23.37 6.58
C SER A 202 -18.05 23.31 7.05
N ASN A 203 -17.60 22.16 7.57
CA ASN A 203 -16.27 21.97 8.14
C ASN A 203 -15.86 20.48 8.20
N ALA A 204 -14.59 20.22 8.57
CA ALA A 204 -14.01 18.87 8.63
C ALA A 204 -14.71 17.92 9.62
N GLN A 205 -15.26 18.44 10.74
CA GLN A 205 -16.01 17.61 11.70
C GLN A 205 -17.35 17.17 11.10
N GLN A 206 -18.09 18.11 10.48
CA GLN A 206 -19.33 17.79 9.79
C GLN A 206 -19.10 16.82 8.62
N GLN A 207 -17.99 16.96 7.91
CA GLN A 207 -17.56 16.02 6.88
C GLN A 207 -17.42 14.60 7.44
N ALA A 208 -16.66 14.43 8.52
CA ALA A 208 -16.46 13.13 9.16
C ALA A 208 -17.78 12.50 9.65
N LEU A 209 -18.65 13.29 10.30
CA LEU A 209 -19.95 12.81 10.77
C LEU A 209 -20.88 12.39 9.62
N THR A 210 -20.96 13.22 8.58
CA THR A 210 -21.83 12.97 7.42
C THR A 210 -21.38 11.73 6.67
N LEU A 211 -20.07 11.57 6.49
CA LEU A 211 -19.47 10.39 5.90
C LEU A 211 -19.85 9.13 6.68
N LEU A 212 -19.64 9.12 8.00
CA LEU A 212 -19.88 7.93 8.81
C LEU A 212 -21.37 7.58 8.88
N ASN A 213 -22.24 8.57 9.04
CA ASN A 213 -23.69 8.39 9.05
C ASN A 213 -24.18 7.80 7.71
N GLU A 214 -23.60 8.24 6.58
CA GLU A 214 -23.97 7.70 5.28
C GLU A 214 -23.49 6.27 5.09
N LEU A 215 -22.27 5.93 5.54
CA LEU A 215 -21.78 4.54 5.52
C LEU A 215 -22.67 3.62 6.38
N GLN A 216 -23.07 4.06 7.57
CA GLN A 216 -24.00 3.32 8.43
C GLN A 216 -25.39 3.20 7.82
N ARG A 217 -25.88 4.23 7.11
CA ARG A 217 -27.15 4.16 6.37
C ARG A 217 -27.09 3.12 5.26
N LEU A 218 -26.00 3.09 4.48
CA LEU A 218 -25.79 2.10 3.43
C LEU A 218 -25.67 0.68 4.01
N GLN A 219 -24.97 0.52 5.15
CA GLN A 219 -24.93 -0.73 5.89
C GLN A 219 -26.34 -1.21 6.28
N ALA A 220 -27.20 -0.30 6.76
CA ALA A 220 -28.57 -0.63 7.16
C ALA A 220 -29.50 -0.96 5.97
N LEU A 221 -29.19 -0.43 4.77
CA LEU A 221 -29.95 -0.67 3.54
C LEU A 221 -29.44 -1.84 2.71
N HIS A 222 -28.32 -2.47 3.10
CA HIS A 222 -27.72 -3.54 2.33
C HIS A 222 -28.77 -4.66 2.06
N PRO A 223 -28.98 -5.10 0.80
CA PRO A 223 -30.10 -5.95 0.40
C PRO A 223 -30.28 -7.30 1.12
N ASP A 224 -29.34 -7.68 2.00
CA ASP A 224 -29.24 -9.00 2.64
C ASP A 224 -29.50 -9.01 4.15
N VAL A 225 -29.96 -7.91 4.77
CA VAL A 225 -30.33 -7.89 6.21
C VAL A 225 -31.43 -8.93 6.54
N HIS A 226 -32.15 -9.44 5.52
CA HIS A 226 -33.27 -10.38 5.69
C HIS A 226 -33.18 -11.70 4.90
N LYS A 227 -32.08 -12.03 4.22
CA LYS A 227 -31.96 -13.31 3.49
C LYS A 227 -30.64 -14.02 3.79
N ASN A 228 -30.74 -15.21 4.38
CA ASN A 228 -29.65 -16.15 4.57
C ASN A 228 -28.98 -16.51 3.23
N ARG A 229 -27.80 -15.94 2.93
CA ARG A 229 -26.55 -16.62 2.47
C ARG A 229 -25.44 -15.60 2.12
N GLU A 230 -24.33 -15.71 2.84
CA GLU A 230 -22.94 -15.39 2.44
C GLU A 230 -22.47 -13.95 2.11
N GLN A 231 -23.33 -12.94 1.94
CA GLN A 231 -22.88 -11.55 1.69
C GLN A 231 -23.37 -10.53 2.74
N HIS A 232 -22.81 -10.62 3.95
CA HIS A 232 -22.99 -9.57 4.96
C HIS A 232 -22.17 -8.32 4.60
N TRP A 233 -22.61 -7.13 5.01
CA TRP A 233 -21.82 -5.90 4.88
C TRP A 233 -20.44 -6.08 5.52
N GLN A 234 -19.39 -5.81 4.75
CA GLN A 234 -18.01 -5.88 5.23
C GLN A 234 -17.39 -4.50 5.19
N TRP A 235 -16.89 -4.01 6.33
CA TRP A 235 -16.23 -2.71 6.40
C TRP A 235 -14.99 -2.61 5.51
N GLN A 236 -14.36 -3.74 5.17
CA GLN A 236 -13.24 -3.82 4.23
C GLN A 236 -13.61 -3.46 2.79
N ASP A 237 -14.89 -3.53 2.43
CA ASP A 237 -15.39 -3.09 1.11
C ASP A 237 -15.54 -1.55 1.03
N CYS A 238 -15.27 -0.84 2.13
CA CYS A 238 -15.39 0.61 2.23
C CYS A 238 -14.01 1.28 2.31
N ALA A 239 -13.85 2.39 1.60
CA ALA A 239 -12.65 3.21 1.71
C ALA A 239 -12.96 4.71 1.74
N VAL A 240 -12.07 5.45 2.38
CA VAL A 240 -12.01 6.91 2.37
C VAL A 240 -10.65 7.35 1.84
N LEU A 241 -10.66 8.01 0.69
CA LEU A 241 -9.45 8.44 0.00
C LEU A 241 -9.34 9.97 0.07
N ALA A 242 -8.42 10.45 0.90
CA ALA A 242 -8.17 11.88 1.03
C ALA A 242 -6.95 12.33 0.23
N HIS A 243 -6.84 13.63 -0.02
CA HIS A 243 -5.60 14.20 -0.54
C HIS A 243 -4.49 14.21 0.52
N THR A 244 -4.84 14.48 1.79
CA THR A 244 -3.90 14.55 2.91
C THR A 244 -4.31 13.66 4.10
N TRP A 245 -3.33 13.32 4.94
CA TRP A 245 -3.56 12.57 6.18
C TRP A 245 -4.36 13.36 7.23
N GLU A 246 -4.23 14.68 7.24
CA GLU A 246 -4.90 15.56 8.20
C GLU A 246 -6.42 15.47 8.05
N THR A 247 -6.91 15.43 6.82
CA THR A 247 -8.34 15.27 6.48
C THR A 247 -8.92 13.96 7.01
N LEU A 248 -8.10 12.91 7.15
CA LEU A 248 -8.54 11.60 7.64
C LEU A 248 -8.60 11.50 9.17
N MET A 249 -7.94 12.39 9.91
CA MET A 249 -7.85 12.28 11.38
C MET A 249 -9.22 12.36 12.08
N PRO A 250 -10.11 13.35 11.78
CA PRO A 250 -11.41 13.41 12.43
C PRO A 250 -12.31 12.21 12.10
N ILE A 251 -12.15 11.65 10.90
CA ILE A 251 -12.86 10.45 10.46
C ILE A 251 -12.41 9.24 11.29
N ARG A 252 -11.09 9.03 11.41
CA ARG A 252 -10.54 7.96 12.25
C ARG A 252 -10.99 8.07 13.69
N ALA A 253 -10.90 9.27 14.28
CA ALA A 253 -11.29 9.51 15.66
C ALA A 253 -12.75 9.14 15.92
N LEU A 254 -13.64 9.50 14.99
CA LEU A 254 -15.07 9.17 15.09
C LEU A 254 -15.32 7.66 14.93
N CYS A 255 -14.64 6.99 13.99
CA CYS A 255 -14.73 5.54 13.84
C CYS A 255 -14.27 4.81 15.12
N GLU A 256 -13.13 5.20 15.71
CA GLU A 256 -12.64 4.62 16.96
C GLU A 256 -13.64 4.86 18.12
N GLN A 257 -14.23 6.05 18.21
CA GLN A 257 -15.26 6.35 19.22
C GLN A 257 -16.53 5.48 19.06
N GLN A 258 -16.90 5.14 17.83
CA GLN A 258 -18.08 4.32 17.53
C GLN A 258 -17.76 2.82 17.40
N ASN A 259 -16.53 2.39 17.72
CA ASN A 259 -16.06 1.00 17.57
C ASN A 259 -16.19 0.46 16.14
N ILE A 260 -16.04 1.32 15.13
CA ILE A 260 -15.99 0.92 13.73
C ILE A 260 -14.54 0.60 13.38
N PRO A 261 -14.25 -0.63 12.88
CA PRO A 261 -12.89 -1.02 12.55
C PRO A 261 -12.35 -0.15 11.42
N VAL A 262 -11.12 0.31 11.58
CA VAL A 262 -10.42 1.16 10.61
C VAL A 262 -9.11 0.51 10.26
N ASN A 263 -8.88 0.33 8.96
CA ASN A 263 -7.56 0.11 8.43
C ASN A 263 -6.92 1.47 8.15
N TRP A 264 -6.02 1.90 9.03
CA TRP A 264 -5.26 3.13 8.82
C TRP A 264 -3.99 2.81 8.03
N GLY A 265 -3.90 3.33 6.81
CA GLY A 265 -2.73 3.14 5.93
C GLY A 265 -1.50 3.88 6.47
N LEU A 266 -0.91 3.43 7.58
CA LEU A 266 0.21 4.05 8.28
C LEU A 266 1.23 4.65 7.31
N ASP A 267 1.74 5.84 7.62
CA ASP A 267 2.74 6.51 6.79
C ASP A 267 3.96 5.58 6.60
N SER A 268 4.09 4.95 5.42
CA SER A 268 5.10 3.93 5.12
C SER A 268 6.53 4.45 5.25
N GLU A 269 6.72 5.77 5.18
CA GLU A 269 8.01 6.43 5.42
C GLU A 269 8.40 6.47 6.90
N LYS A 270 7.41 6.49 7.80
CA LYS A 270 7.63 6.46 9.26
C LYS A 270 7.72 5.05 9.81
N LEU A 271 7.18 4.07 9.09
CA LEU A 271 7.31 2.66 9.45
C LEU A 271 8.74 2.15 9.20
N PRO A 272 9.23 1.26 10.07
CA PRO A 272 10.52 0.61 9.87
C PRO A 272 10.49 -0.30 8.63
N SER A 273 11.68 -0.62 8.12
CA SER A 273 11.82 -1.63 7.05
C SER A 273 11.18 -2.95 7.50
N PRO A 274 10.28 -3.58 6.71
CA PRO A 274 9.57 -4.78 7.11
C PRO A 274 10.54 -5.93 7.43
N TYR A 275 11.67 -6.00 6.73
CA TYR A 275 12.74 -6.98 6.97
C TYR A 275 13.38 -6.88 8.37
N ARG A 276 13.21 -5.75 9.06
CA ARG A 276 13.70 -5.52 10.42
C ARG A 276 12.62 -5.72 11.48
N ILE A 277 11.37 -5.90 11.11
CA ILE A 277 10.29 -6.19 12.06
C ILE A 277 10.54 -7.58 12.63
N ARG A 278 10.51 -7.72 13.95
CA ARG A 278 10.95 -8.90 14.69
C ARG A 278 10.35 -10.20 14.16
N GLU A 279 9.04 -10.23 13.96
CA GLU A 279 8.27 -11.36 13.44
C GLU A 279 8.79 -11.77 12.05
N ILE A 280 8.88 -10.81 11.13
CA ILE A 280 9.33 -11.02 9.75
C ILE A 280 10.80 -11.41 9.71
N ALA A 281 11.66 -10.71 10.45
CA ALA A 281 13.09 -10.98 10.53
C ALA A 281 13.37 -12.39 11.05
N THR A 282 12.60 -12.83 12.05
CA THR A 282 12.72 -14.18 12.63
C THR A 282 12.27 -15.23 11.63
N PHE A 283 11.15 -15.01 10.91
CA PHE A 283 10.68 -15.88 9.85
C PHE A 283 11.69 -16.01 8.70
N LEU A 284 12.20 -14.90 8.17
CA LEU A 284 13.20 -14.89 7.10
C LEU A 284 14.50 -15.57 7.54
N GLN A 285 14.93 -15.39 8.79
CA GLN A 285 16.13 -16.04 9.32
C GLN A 285 15.95 -17.56 9.44
N GLN A 286 14.76 -18.04 9.82
CA GLN A 286 14.46 -19.48 9.84
C GLN A 286 14.51 -20.07 8.44
N LEU A 287 13.88 -19.42 7.46
CA LEU A 287 13.92 -19.82 6.05
C LEU A 287 15.35 -19.87 5.51
N ASP A 288 16.18 -18.88 5.83
CA ASP A 288 17.57 -18.79 5.38
C ASP A 288 18.44 -19.90 6.01
N THR A 289 18.30 -20.12 7.32
CA THR A 289 19.02 -21.20 8.02
C THR A 289 18.67 -22.59 7.45
N GLN A 290 17.44 -22.74 6.97
CA GLN A 290 16.92 -23.97 6.36
C GLN A 290 16.83 -23.88 4.83
N ALA A 291 17.57 -22.98 4.16
CA ALA A 291 17.35 -22.65 2.74
C ALA A 291 17.43 -23.84 1.79
N LYS A 292 18.28 -24.83 2.09
CA LYS A 292 18.45 -26.06 1.28
C LYS A 292 17.44 -27.16 1.60
N GLN A 293 16.73 -27.05 2.73
CA GLN A 293 15.73 -28.05 3.11
C GLN A 293 14.49 -27.91 2.23
N GLN A 294 13.91 -29.04 1.88
CA GLN A 294 12.70 -29.14 1.09
C GLN A 294 11.51 -29.30 2.04
N GLN A 295 10.58 -28.35 2.00
CA GLN A 295 9.40 -28.35 2.86
C GLN A 295 8.16 -27.95 2.05
N SER A 296 7.00 -28.40 2.50
CA SER A 296 5.73 -27.98 1.92
C SER A 296 5.30 -26.64 2.50
N VAL A 297 4.48 -25.88 1.75
CA VAL A 297 3.88 -24.65 2.27
C VAL A 297 2.96 -24.92 3.48
N THR A 298 2.33 -26.08 3.53
CA THR A 298 1.46 -26.50 4.64
C THR A 298 2.23 -26.59 5.96
N ASP A 299 3.49 -27.06 5.93
CA ASP A 299 4.35 -27.11 7.12
C ASP A 299 4.60 -25.70 7.67
N TRP A 300 4.79 -24.72 6.78
CA TRP A 300 4.96 -23.32 7.16
C TRP A 300 3.67 -22.66 7.65
N LEU A 301 2.51 -22.97 7.04
CA LEU A 301 1.20 -22.46 7.47
C LEU A 301 0.83 -22.96 8.89
N VAL A 302 1.28 -24.15 9.27
CA VAL A 302 1.10 -24.67 10.64
C VAL A 302 1.98 -23.90 11.64
N LEU A 303 3.21 -23.55 11.27
CA LEU A 303 4.12 -22.77 12.11
C LEU A 303 3.70 -21.30 12.23
N TYR A 304 3.10 -20.74 11.18
CA TYR A 304 2.64 -19.36 11.10
C TYR A 304 1.14 -19.30 10.76
N PRO A 305 0.26 -19.65 11.72
CA PRO A 305 -1.18 -19.61 11.53
C PRO A 305 -1.69 -18.16 11.39
N ALA A 306 -2.89 -18.01 10.84
CA ALA A 306 -3.57 -16.72 10.76
C ALA A 306 -3.70 -16.10 12.16
N ASN A 307 -3.28 -14.85 12.29
CA ASN A 307 -3.34 -14.12 13.55
C ASN A 307 -3.96 -12.74 13.31
N GLU A 308 -5.20 -12.55 13.75
CA GLU A 308 -5.94 -11.29 13.54
C GLU A 308 -5.42 -10.14 14.42
N ASN A 309 -4.76 -10.46 15.53
CA ASN A 309 -4.28 -9.46 16.49
C ASN A 309 -2.88 -8.92 16.16
N ASN A 310 -2.12 -9.61 15.32
CA ASN A 310 -0.77 -9.19 14.92
C ASN A 310 -0.67 -9.07 13.40
N ALA A 311 -0.71 -7.81 12.94
CA ALA A 311 -0.57 -7.41 11.54
C ALA A 311 0.60 -8.09 10.80
N TRP A 312 1.73 -8.27 11.48
CA TRP A 312 2.96 -8.81 10.88
C TRP A 312 2.93 -10.33 10.72
N LEU A 313 2.31 -11.03 11.67
CA LEU A 313 2.08 -12.48 11.55
C LEU A 313 1.01 -12.77 10.49
N HIS A 314 -0.04 -11.95 10.44
CA HIS A 314 -1.03 -12.02 9.37
C HIS A 314 -0.42 -11.80 7.99
N LEU A 315 0.50 -10.84 7.85
CA LEU A 315 1.24 -10.62 6.62
C LEU A 315 2.04 -11.86 6.20
N ILE A 316 2.79 -12.47 7.12
CA ILE A 316 3.53 -13.70 6.85
C ILE A 316 2.57 -14.80 6.37
N HIS A 317 1.43 -14.96 7.04
CA HIS A 317 0.42 -15.93 6.67
C HIS A 317 -0.13 -15.68 5.25
N ASN A 318 -0.44 -14.44 4.90
CA ASN A 318 -0.93 -14.10 3.56
C ASN A 318 0.12 -14.35 2.47
N ILE A 319 1.38 -14.07 2.74
CA ILE A 319 2.48 -14.41 1.83
C ILE A 319 2.56 -15.93 1.64
N LEU A 320 2.39 -16.73 2.70
CA LEU A 320 2.36 -18.19 2.60
C LEU A 320 1.16 -18.70 1.80
N LEU A 321 -0.01 -18.08 1.94
CA LEU A 321 -1.18 -18.41 1.10
C LEU A 321 -0.96 -18.03 -0.36
N ALA A 322 -0.37 -16.87 -0.64
CA ALA A 322 0.00 -16.46 -1.99
C ALA A 322 1.00 -17.45 -2.62
N TRP A 323 2.00 -17.88 -1.84
CA TRP A 323 2.94 -18.92 -2.25
C TRP A 323 2.24 -20.26 -2.52
N GLN A 324 1.32 -20.69 -1.64
CA GLN A 324 0.51 -21.89 -1.87
C GLN A 324 -0.30 -21.81 -3.16
N ASN A 325 -0.83 -20.63 -3.51
CA ASN A 325 -1.55 -20.44 -4.76
C ASN A 325 -0.65 -20.51 -6.00
N GLU A 326 0.65 -20.18 -5.87
CA GLU A 326 1.61 -20.21 -6.98
C GLU A 326 2.20 -21.60 -7.21
N VAL A 327 2.61 -22.31 -6.14
CA VAL A 327 3.27 -23.61 -6.23
C VAL A 327 2.39 -24.79 -5.80
N GLY A 328 1.14 -24.56 -5.43
CA GLY A 328 0.25 -25.60 -4.93
C GLY A 328 0.82 -26.30 -3.70
N ASN A 329 0.80 -27.63 -3.72
CA ASN A 329 1.32 -28.49 -2.63
C ASN A 329 2.70 -29.07 -2.94
N HIS A 330 3.44 -28.50 -3.90
CA HIS A 330 4.78 -28.98 -4.24
C HIS A 330 5.78 -28.72 -3.10
N VAL A 331 6.69 -29.68 -2.89
CA VAL A 331 7.78 -29.55 -1.94
C VAL A 331 8.98 -28.93 -2.67
N LEU A 332 9.36 -27.71 -2.27
CA LEU A 332 10.46 -26.97 -2.88
C LEU A 332 11.49 -26.59 -1.82
N PRO A 333 12.76 -26.35 -2.21
CA PRO A 333 13.74 -25.82 -1.28
C PRO A 333 13.29 -24.45 -0.74
N ASN A 334 13.45 -24.23 0.57
CA ASN A 334 13.06 -22.98 1.25
C ASN A 334 13.69 -21.73 0.64
N GLN A 335 14.80 -21.87 -0.09
CA GLN A 335 15.38 -20.77 -0.84
C GLN A 335 14.37 -20.13 -1.81
N HIS A 336 13.46 -20.88 -2.45
CA HIS A 336 12.49 -20.32 -3.39
C HIS A 336 11.44 -19.49 -2.64
N LEU A 337 10.90 -20.03 -1.55
CA LEU A 337 10.01 -19.28 -0.66
C LEU A 337 10.69 -18.03 -0.10
N LEU A 338 11.98 -18.10 0.25
CA LEU A 338 12.74 -16.93 0.68
C LEU A 338 12.81 -15.85 -0.40
N ALA A 339 12.95 -16.22 -1.69
CA ALA A 339 12.95 -15.25 -2.79
C ALA A 339 11.60 -14.56 -2.89
N PHE A 340 10.56 -15.39 -2.91
CA PHE A 340 9.17 -14.96 -2.97
C PHE A 340 8.81 -14.02 -1.82
N CYS A 341 9.27 -14.31 -0.60
CA CYS A 341 9.07 -13.44 0.56
C CYS A 341 9.75 -12.07 0.38
N TYR A 342 10.98 -12.00 -0.14
CA TYR A 342 11.65 -10.71 -0.38
C TYR A 342 10.91 -9.86 -1.41
N ASP A 343 10.39 -10.49 -2.46
CA ASP A 343 9.59 -9.84 -3.50
C ASP A 343 8.25 -9.33 -2.94
N ASN A 344 7.49 -10.18 -2.25
CA ASN A 344 6.19 -9.83 -1.68
C ASN A 344 6.29 -8.79 -0.55
N LEU A 345 7.29 -8.88 0.35
CA LEU A 345 7.47 -7.91 1.43
C LEU A 345 7.80 -6.50 0.91
N ARG A 346 8.35 -6.42 -0.30
CA ARG A 346 8.56 -5.14 -0.97
C ARG A 346 7.27 -4.57 -1.53
N GLU A 347 6.46 -5.42 -2.16
CA GLU A 347 5.12 -5.03 -2.62
C GLU A 347 4.23 -4.62 -1.45
N TRP A 348 4.37 -5.29 -0.30
CA TRP A 348 3.65 -4.91 0.91
C TRP A 348 3.91 -3.48 1.38
N LYS A 349 5.13 -2.93 1.21
CA LYS A 349 5.39 -1.50 1.48
C LYS A 349 4.49 -0.57 0.65
N ARG A 350 3.98 -1.04 -0.50
CA ARG A 350 3.03 -0.34 -1.36
C ARG A 350 1.57 -0.73 -1.05
N GLU A 351 1.33 -1.95 -0.59
CA GLU A 351 0.01 -2.59 -0.47
C GLU A 351 -0.38 -2.97 0.98
N ALA A 352 -0.04 -2.16 1.98
CA ALA A 352 -0.38 -2.40 3.40
C ALA A 352 -1.90 -2.32 3.72
N HIS A 353 -2.75 -2.92 2.89
CA HIS A 353 -4.20 -2.69 2.83
C HIS A 353 -5.05 -3.89 3.24
N GLN A 354 -4.44 -4.96 3.75
CA GLN A 354 -5.18 -6.15 4.20
C GLN A 354 -5.39 -6.14 5.72
N HIS A 355 -6.10 -5.13 6.22
CA HIS A 355 -6.70 -5.17 7.55
C HIS A 355 -8.22 -5.08 7.46
N GLN A 356 -8.88 -5.67 8.46
CA GLN A 356 -10.32 -5.55 8.65
C GLN A 356 -10.69 -4.09 8.94
N GLY A 357 -11.76 -3.59 8.31
CA GLY A 357 -12.28 -2.25 8.56
C GLY A 357 -12.23 -1.30 7.37
N ILE A 358 -12.72 -0.08 7.58
CA ILE A 358 -12.72 0.97 6.54
C ILE A 358 -11.28 1.37 6.24
N LEU A 359 -10.88 1.33 4.97
CA LEU A 359 -9.56 1.82 4.59
C LEU A 359 -9.51 3.34 4.60
N LEU A 360 -8.66 3.93 5.43
CA LEU A 360 -8.36 5.36 5.45
C LEU A 360 -6.94 5.56 4.90
N THR A 361 -6.83 6.15 3.71
CA THR A 361 -5.53 6.38 3.06
C THR A 361 -5.56 7.57 2.11
N THR A 362 -4.38 7.96 1.63
CA THR A 362 -4.28 8.97 0.58
C THR A 362 -4.58 8.39 -0.80
N ILE A 363 -5.11 9.20 -1.71
CA ILE A 363 -5.48 8.76 -3.07
C ILE A 363 -4.32 8.06 -3.78
N HIS A 364 -3.09 8.59 -3.66
CA HIS A 364 -1.89 8.00 -4.25
C HIS A 364 -1.71 6.52 -3.85
N ARG A 365 -1.95 6.19 -2.58
CA ARG A 365 -1.74 4.84 -2.04
C ARG A 365 -2.87 3.86 -2.35
N ALA A 366 -3.97 4.32 -2.92
CA ALA A 366 -5.11 3.48 -3.29
C ALA A 366 -5.12 3.08 -4.77
N LYS A 367 -4.09 3.45 -5.54
CA LYS A 367 -3.95 2.97 -6.92
C LYS A 367 -3.81 1.44 -6.92
N GLY A 368 -4.54 0.77 -7.81
CA GLY A 368 -4.62 -0.69 -7.87
C GLY A 368 -5.67 -1.33 -6.95
N LEU A 369 -6.26 -0.58 -6.03
CA LEU A 369 -7.31 -1.09 -5.13
C LEU A 369 -8.71 -0.80 -5.65
N GLU A 370 -9.69 -1.53 -5.11
CA GLU A 370 -11.10 -1.38 -5.48
C GLU A 370 -12.00 -1.55 -4.28
N PHE A 371 -13.08 -0.77 -4.22
CA PHE A 371 -14.01 -0.75 -3.10
C PHE A 371 -15.45 -0.72 -3.59
N LYS A 372 -16.36 -1.42 -2.90
CA LYS A 372 -17.79 -1.29 -3.20
C LYS A 372 -18.26 0.12 -2.89
N VAL A 373 -17.82 0.68 -1.76
CA VAL A 373 -18.20 2.02 -1.30
C VAL A 373 -16.96 2.89 -1.14
N LEU A 374 -16.93 4.02 -1.84
CA LEU A 374 -15.83 4.97 -1.80
C LEU A 374 -16.28 6.35 -1.36
N CYS A 375 -15.56 6.93 -0.41
CA CYS A 375 -15.73 8.32 0.01
C CYS A 375 -14.50 9.15 -0.36
N ILE A 376 -14.70 10.32 -0.96
CA ILE A 376 -13.65 11.29 -1.22
C ILE A 376 -13.99 12.58 -0.46
N PRO A 377 -13.39 12.78 0.74
CA PRO A 377 -13.55 14.02 1.49
C PRO A 377 -12.96 15.22 0.74
N ASP A 378 -13.55 16.40 0.96
CA ASP A 378 -13.00 17.66 0.46
C ASP A 378 -11.75 18.06 1.26
N ASP A 379 -10.83 18.73 0.58
CA ASP A 379 -9.54 19.18 1.09
C ASP A 379 -9.08 20.44 0.34
N ASP A 380 -8.34 21.33 1.00
CA ASP A 380 -7.81 22.57 0.42
C ASP A 380 -6.79 22.35 -0.70
N ARG A 381 -6.19 21.15 -0.76
CA ARG A 381 -5.14 20.77 -1.72
C ARG A 381 -5.61 20.46 -3.13
N PHE A 382 -6.91 20.32 -3.39
CA PHE A 382 -7.38 20.14 -4.76
C PHE A 382 -7.22 21.45 -5.55
N GLU A 383 -6.61 21.33 -6.74
CA GLU A 383 -6.26 22.45 -7.64
C GLU A 383 -6.89 22.25 -9.01
N THR A 384 -6.88 23.26 -9.87
CA THR A 384 -7.47 23.19 -11.23
C THR A 384 -6.54 22.57 -12.29
N SER A 385 -5.43 21.94 -11.89
CA SER A 385 -4.44 21.38 -12.81
C SER A 385 -4.90 20.03 -13.41
N ASP A 386 -4.35 19.67 -14.58
CA ASP A 386 -4.59 18.35 -15.21
C ASP A 386 -4.16 17.20 -14.26
N GLU A 387 -3.07 17.38 -13.52
CA GLU A 387 -2.56 16.39 -12.56
C GLU A 387 -3.50 16.22 -11.37
N SER A 388 -4.01 17.32 -10.80
CA SER A 388 -5.00 17.24 -9.71
C SER A 388 -6.32 16.62 -10.16
N ARG A 389 -6.79 16.93 -11.37
CA ARG A 389 -7.96 16.27 -11.99
C ARG A 389 -7.72 14.78 -12.19
N ARG A 390 -6.55 14.40 -12.69
CA ARG A 390 -6.18 13.00 -12.90
C ARG A 390 -6.14 12.23 -11.59
N LEU A 391 -5.59 12.85 -10.53
CA LEU A 391 -5.62 12.29 -9.18
C LEU A 391 -7.05 12.04 -8.69
N TYR A 392 -7.94 13.02 -8.86
CA TYR A 392 -9.35 12.88 -8.48
C TYR A 392 -10.09 11.81 -9.32
N TYR A 393 -9.84 11.75 -10.63
CA TYR A 393 -10.35 10.71 -11.51
C TYR A 393 -9.89 9.30 -11.08
N VAL A 394 -8.59 9.13 -10.76
CA VAL A 394 -8.06 7.86 -10.24
C VAL A 394 -8.77 7.47 -8.95
N ALA A 395 -9.02 8.41 -8.04
CA ALA A 395 -9.80 8.15 -6.84
C ALA A 395 -11.21 7.64 -7.20
N MET A 396 -11.96 8.38 -8.02
CA MET A 396 -13.34 8.03 -8.41
C MET A 396 -13.44 6.62 -9.01
N THR A 397 -12.49 6.24 -9.86
CA THR A 397 -12.46 4.92 -10.52
C THR A 397 -12.08 3.75 -9.62
N ARG A 398 -11.78 3.98 -8.32
CA ARG A 398 -11.67 2.89 -7.32
C ARG A 398 -13.04 2.41 -6.83
N ALA A 399 -14.11 3.18 -7.06
CA ALA A 399 -15.47 2.85 -6.63
C ALA A 399 -16.15 1.86 -7.58
N ARG A 400 -16.81 0.84 -7.03
CA ARG A 400 -17.60 -0.15 -7.79
C ARG A 400 -19.09 0.14 -7.77
N GLU A 401 -19.67 0.42 -6.61
CA GLU A 401 -21.11 0.53 -6.42
C GLU A 401 -21.55 1.91 -5.96
N HIS A 402 -20.84 2.49 -4.99
CA HIS A 402 -21.13 3.81 -4.43
C HIS A 402 -19.91 4.73 -4.45
N LEU A 403 -20.14 5.95 -4.92
CA LEU A 403 -19.18 7.06 -4.87
C LEU A 403 -19.81 8.24 -4.13
N LEU A 404 -19.20 8.60 -3.01
CA LEU A 404 -19.62 9.71 -2.15
C LEU A 404 -18.56 10.80 -2.21
N LEU A 405 -18.92 11.96 -2.75
CA LEU A 405 -18.04 13.12 -2.90
C LEU A 405 -18.45 14.21 -1.93
N PHE A 406 -17.48 14.92 -1.36
CA PHE A 406 -17.75 16.02 -0.43
C PHE A 406 -17.28 17.36 -0.99
N GLN A 407 -18.00 18.43 -0.64
CA GLN A 407 -17.61 19.80 -0.92
C GLN A 407 -17.94 20.72 0.27
N THR A 408 -17.04 21.64 0.56
CA THR A 408 -17.21 22.62 1.63
C THR A 408 -18.05 23.80 1.15
N GLN A 409 -19.12 24.15 1.89
CA GLN A 409 -20.13 25.16 1.51
C GLN A 409 -19.58 26.54 1.12
N ASN A 410 -18.42 26.92 1.66
CA ASN A 410 -17.81 28.23 1.45
C ASN A 410 -16.72 28.22 0.36
N ARG A 411 -16.57 27.14 -0.40
CA ARG A 411 -15.55 26.99 -1.44
C ARG A 411 -16.14 26.29 -2.66
N GLN A 412 -15.84 26.83 -3.84
CA GLN A 412 -16.09 26.10 -5.08
C GLN A 412 -15.01 25.03 -5.24
N HIS A 413 -15.41 23.76 -5.18
CA HIS A 413 -14.49 22.65 -5.40
C HIS A 413 -14.08 22.61 -6.89
N PRO A 414 -12.78 22.59 -7.22
CA PRO A 414 -12.30 22.74 -8.60
C PRO A 414 -12.73 21.60 -9.53
N HIS A 415 -12.90 20.39 -8.99
CA HIS A 415 -13.29 19.21 -9.78
C HIS A 415 -14.80 18.96 -9.82
N ILE A 416 -15.51 19.09 -8.70
CA ILE A 416 -16.97 18.88 -8.64
C ILE A 416 -17.73 19.86 -9.56
N THR A 417 -17.23 21.07 -9.73
CA THR A 417 -17.80 22.07 -10.65
C THR A 417 -17.75 21.68 -12.13
N LEU A 418 -16.91 20.69 -12.49
CA LEU A 418 -16.78 20.18 -13.86
C LEU A 418 -17.63 18.93 -14.12
N LEU A 419 -18.26 18.37 -13.07
CA LEU A 419 -19.11 17.20 -13.21
C LEU A 419 -20.44 17.58 -13.84
N ASP A 420 -20.93 16.73 -14.75
CA ASP A 420 -22.22 16.95 -15.39
C ASP A 420 -23.38 16.71 -14.40
N ALA A 421 -24.19 17.74 -14.14
CA ALA A 421 -25.32 17.72 -13.22
C ALA A 421 -26.54 16.91 -13.72
N GLY A 422 -26.32 16.00 -14.66
CA GLY A 422 -27.33 15.11 -15.23
C GLY A 422 -27.84 14.03 -14.26
N GLU A 423 -28.43 12.98 -14.82
CA GLU A 423 -29.13 11.93 -14.06
C GLU A 423 -28.24 11.06 -13.17
N HIS A 424 -26.92 11.13 -13.35
CA HIS A 424 -25.94 10.32 -12.61
C HIS A 424 -25.51 10.93 -11.26
N LEU A 425 -25.85 12.21 -11.01
CA LEU A 425 -25.49 12.91 -9.78
C LEU A 425 -26.70 13.12 -8.86
N TYR A 426 -26.43 13.13 -7.56
CA TYR A 426 -27.42 13.54 -6.55
C TYR A 426 -26.79 14.46 -5.49
N PHE A 427 -27.21 15.72 -5.48
CA PHE A 427 -26.75 16.72 -4.51
C PHE A 427 -27.52 16.63 -3.19
N ARG A 428 -26.81 16.32 -2.11
CA ARG A 428 -27.34 16.24 -0.74
C ARG A 428 -27.10 17.59 -0.05
N THR A 429 -28.16 18.40 0.08
CA THR A 429 -28.12 19.75 0.67
C THR A 429 -28.67 19.82 2.09
N GLN A 430 -29.39 18.79 2.54
CA GLN A 430 -29.98 18.71 3.89
C GLN A 430 -29.45 17.50 4.64
N HIS A 431 -28.96 17.73 5.85
CA HIS A 431 -28.58 16.67 6.77
C HIS A 431 -29.08 17.03 8.17
N ASN A 432 -29.72 16.06 8.83
CA ASN A 432 -30.06 16.20 10.24
C ASN A 432 -28.79 15.97 11.06
N PHE A 433 -28.19 17.05 11.56
CA PHE A 433 -27.01 16.98 12.40
C PHE A 433 -27.45 16.83 13.85
N VAL A 434 -27.05 15.72 14.47
CA VAL A 434 -26.96 15.67 15.92
C VAL A 434 -25.59 16.23 16.29
N THR A 435 -25.55 17.26 17.14
CA THR A 435 -24.29 17.76 17.68
C THR A 435 -23.63 16.64 18.50
N GLN A 436 -22.60 16.02 17.96
CA GLN A 436 -21.80 15.02 18.66
C GLN A 436 -20.49 15.67 19.13
N GLN A 437 -20.06 15.36 20.35
CA GLN A 437 -18.73 15.75 20.81
C GLN A 437 -17.67 15.00 20.00
N PHE A 438 -16.85 15.76 19.26
CA PHE A 438 -15.72 15.22 18.53
C PHE A 438 -14.55 14.97 19.46
N PRO A 439 -13.93 13.79 19.45
CA PRO A 439 -12.69 13.58 20.16
C PRO A 439 -11.60 14.46 19.52
N PRO A 440 -10.89 15.30 20.27
CA PRO A 440 -9.77 16.08 19.73
C PRO A 440 -8.51 15.21 19.66
N TRP A 441 -8.64 13.98 19.14
CA TRP A 441 -7.57 13.01 19.05
C TRP A 441 -6.71 13.28 17.81
N ARG A 442 -5.40 13.26 18.02
CA ARG A 442 -4.39 13.22 16.97
C ARG A 442 -3.59 11.93 17.08
N TYR A 443 -3.17 11.43 15.94
CA TYR A 443 -2.45 10.17 15.79
C TYR A 443 -1.08 10.42 15.22
N GLU A 444 -0.04 9.88 15.85
CA GLU A 444 1.33 10.09 15.39
C GLU A 444 2.24 8.91 15.72
N ILE A 445 3.09 8.53 14.77
CA ILE A 445 4.04 7.43 14.95
C ILE A 445 5.35 7.99 15.49
N LEU A 446 5.85 7.44 16.59
CA LEU A 446 7.23 7.62 17.01
C LEU A 446 8.15 6.77 16.14
N SER A 447 8.75 7.41 15.14
CA SER A 447 9.67 6.75 14.21
C SER A 447 11.00 6.43 14.88
N LEU A 448 11.86 5.66 14.20
CA LEU A 448 13.23 5.40 14.65
C LEU A 448 14.06 6.68 14.87
N LYS A 449 13.70 7.80 14.24
CA LYS A 449 14.38 9.10 14.45
C LYS A 449 14.02 9.74 15.80
N ASP A 450 12.84 9.44 16.32
CA ASP A 450 12.31 9.99 17.57
C ASP A 450 12.77 9.17 18.79
N ILE A 451 13.32 7.97 18.56
CA ILE A 451 13.74 7.02 19.60
C ILE A 451 15.25 7.02 19.72
N PHE A 452 15.75 6.95 20.96
CA PHE A 452 17.17 6.72 21.23
C PHE A 452 17.53 5.26 20.97
N LEU A 453 17.99 4.99 19.75
CA LEU A 453 18.17 3.64 19.21
C LEU A 453 19.10 2.74 20.03
N ASP A 454 20.11 3.30 20.70
CA ASP A 454 21.07 2.53 21.50
C ASP A 454 20.56 2.21 22.92
N PHE A 455 19.40 2.71 23.34
CA PHE A 455 18.94 2.64 24.73
C PHE A 455 18.97 1.22 25.31
N ALA A 456 18.32 0.27 24.62
CA ALA A 456 18.33 -1.13 25.01
C ALA A 456 19.68 -1.80 24.75
N GLY A 457 20.36 -1.47 23.64
CA GLY A 457 21.68 -2.04 23.30
C GLY A 457 22.81 -1.70 24.27
N ARG A 458 22.65 -0.68 25.13
CA ARG A 458 23.58 -0.34 26.21
C ARG A 458 23.36 -1.12 27.50
N GLN A 459 22.24 -1.83 27.62
CA GLN A 459 21.93 -2.69 28.76
C GLN A 459 22.64 -4.04 28.57
N PRO A 460 23.04 -4.74 29.66
CA PRO A 460 23.63 -6.06 29.54
C PRO A 460 22.60 -7.06 28.98
N PRO A 461 23.01 -8.12 28.24
CA PRO A 461 22.08 -9.07 27.62
C PRO A 461 21.08 -9.73 28.59
N GLN A 462 21.45 -9.85 29.88
CA GLN A 462 20.62 -10.42 30.93
C GLN A 462 19.63 -9.41 31.56
N ALA A 463 19.65 -8.15 31.14
CA ALA A 463 18.74 -7.14 31.67
C ALA A 463 17.28 -7.46 31.34
N ASN A 464 16.39 -7.16 32.29
CA ASN A 464 14.96 -7.43 32.18
C ASN A 464 14.31 -6.80 30.93
N ILE A 465 14.84 -5.65 30.46
CA ILE A 465 14.37 -4.97 29.24
C ILE A 465 14.33 -5.91 28.02
N HIS A 466 15.34 -6.77 27.83
CA HIS A 466 15.41 -7.65 26.66
C HIS A 466 14.34 -8.73 26.70
N GLN A 467 14.08 -9.29 27.88
CA GLN A 467 13.03 -10.29 28.08
C GLN A 467 11.64 -9.70 27.84
N VAL A 468 11.40 -8.47 28.32
CA VAL A 468 10.12 -7.78 28.11
C VAL A 468 9.93 -7.42 26.64
N LEU A 469 10.95 -6.85 25.98
CA LEU A 469 10.89 -6.51 24.56
C LEU A 469 10.73 -7.72 23.65
N GLN A 470 11.16 -8.91 24.08
CA GLN A 470 10.95 -10.14 23.32
C GLN A 470 9.50 -10.64 23.43
N LYS A 471 8.80 -10.33 24.52
CA LYS A 471 7.41 -10.78 24.77
C LYS A 471 6.35 -9.79 24.31
N ILE A 472 6.70 -8.51 24.21
CA ILE A 472 5.77 -7.45 23.82
C ILE A 472 5.17 -7.74 22.44
N GLN A 473 3.88 -7.52 22.26
CA GLN A 473 3.16 -7.77 21.01
C GLN A 473 2.67 -6.46 20.38
N THR A 474 2.37 -6.50 19.08
CA THR A 474 1.64 -5.43 18.42
C THR A 474 0.27 -5.28 19.09
N GLY A 475 -0.15 -4.03 19.33
CA GLY A 475 -1.35 -3.68 20.09
C GLY A 475 -1.11 -3.44 21.58
N ASP A 476 0.01 -3.91 22.15
CA ASP A 476 0.31 -3.69 23.58
C ASP A 476 0.38 -2.19 23.91
N THR A 477 -0.06 -1.85 25.12
CA THR A 477 -0.05 -0.46 25.59
C THR A 477 1.23 -0.14 26.36
N LEU A 478 1.88 0.98 26.01
CA LEU A 478 2.98 1.55 26.77
C LEU A 478 2.54 2.79 27.56
N TYR A 479 3.31 3.13 28.58
CA TYR A 479 3.03 4.21 29.50
C TYR A 479 4.11 5.30 29.37
N PRO A 480 3.76 6.51 28.88
CA PRO A 480 4.70 7.60 28.74
C PRO A 480 4.94 8.27 30.09
N GLU A 481 6.19 8.30 30.55
CA GLU A 481 6.58 8.94 31.82
C GLU A 481 7.85 9.77 31.64
N LYS A 482 8.00 10.80 32.48
CA LYS A 482 9.21 11.62 32.52
C LYS A 482 10.12 11.11 33.64
N GLN A 483 11.32 10.67 33.29
CA GLN A 483 12.35 10.22 34.25
C GLN A 483 13.53 11.20 34.22
N GLY A 484 13.62 12.09 35.22
CA GLY A 484 14.56 13.20 35.19
C GLY A 484 14.27 14.14 34.01
N GLU A 485 15.27 14.38 33.17
CA GLU A 485 15.09 15.18 31.93
C GLU A 485 14.63 14.35 30.73
N HIS A 486 14.49 13.03 30.87
CA HIS A 486 14.22 12.14 29.74
C HIS A 486 12.76 11.72 29.65
N LEU A 487 12.23 11.70 28.43
CA LEU A 487 10.92 11.13 28.11
C LEU A 487 11.12 9.64 27.78
N VAL A 488 10.45 8.78 28.53
CA VAL A 488 10.65 7.32 28.51
C VAL A 488 9.31 6.61 28.43
N LEU A 489 9.26 5.53 27.67
CA LEU A 489 8.13 4.63 27.54
C LEU A 489 8.36 3.40 28.40
N PHE A 490 7.38 3.11 29.26
CA PHE A 490 7.39 1.97 30.18
C PHE A 490 6.31 0.95 29.80
N ASN A 491 6.44 -0.28 30.26
CA ASN A 491 5.31 -1.21 30.32
C ASN A 491 4.52 -1.05 31.64
N GLU A 492 3.46 -1.84 31.79
CA GLU A 492 2.65 -1.90 33.01
C GLU A 492 3.46 -2.18 34.29
N ASN A 493 4.57 -2.92 34.17
CA ASN A 493 5.46 -3.31 35.27
C ASN A 493 6.59 -2.28 35.51
N LYS A 494 6.47 -1.06 34.98
CA LYS A 494 7.45 0.04 35.12
C LYS A 494 8.87 -0.31 34.64
N VAL A 495 8.99 -1.22 33.68
CA VAL A 495 10.26 -1.48 32.97
C VAL A 495 10.38 -0.50 31.82
N ALA A 496 11.48 0.28 31.79
CA ALA A 496 11.75 1.21 30.70
C ALA A 496 12.09 0.44 29.41
N LEU A 497 11.30 0.64 28.36
CA LEU A 497 11.43 -0.09 27.10
C LEU A 497 12.01 0.76 25.97
N ALA A 498 11.74 2.06 25.97
CA ALA A 498 12.33 3.00 25.02
C ALA A 498 12.48 4.38 25.64
N GLN A 499 13.56 5.07 25.26
CA GLN A 499 13.79 6.47 25.60
C GLN A 499 13.74 7.29 24.32
N LEU A 500 13.14 8.49 24.36
CA LEU A 500 13.14 9.37 23.19
C LEU A 500 14.55 9.93 22.92
N SER A 501 14.88 10.10 21.65
CA SER A 501 16.10 10.78 21.20
C SER A 501 16.06 12.27 21.61
N ARG A 502 17.17 13.01 21.44
CA ARG A 502 17.17 14.46 21.74
C ARG A 502 16.14 15.22 20.91
N SER A 503 16.04 14.92 19.61
CA SER A 503 15.02 15.48 18.73
C SER A 503 13.62 15.06 19.14
N GLY A 504 13.42 13.79 19.48
CA GLY A 504 12.14 13.28 19.99
C GLY A 504 11.71 14.01 21.26
N GLN A 505 12.62 14.18 22.22
CA GLN A 505 12.35 14.91 23.47
C GLN A 505 11.94 16.36 23.21
N GLN A 506 12.64 17.08 22.32
CA GLN A 506 12.29 18.46 21.97
C GLN A 506 10.93 18.57 21.30
N ARG A 507 10.64 17.67 20.35
CA ARG A 507 9.37 17.63 19.61
C ARG A 507 8.18 17.36 20.54
N TRP A 508 8.35 16.41 21.46
CA TRP A 508 7.24 15.93 22.29
C TRP A 508 7.13 16.59 23.66
N ALA A 509 8.10 17.40 24.10
CA ALA A 509 8.10 18.01 25.42
C ALA A 509 6.78 18.74 25.79
N ARG A 510 6.13 19.41 24.84
CA ARG A 510 4.88 20.16 25.07
C ARG A 510 3.63 19.29 25.06
N HIS A 511 3.65 18.17 24.34
CA HIS A 511 2.49 17.30 24.16
C HIS A 511 2.56 16.03 25.02
N TRP A 512 3.70 15.73 25.66
CA TRP A 512 3.93 14.49 26.41
C TRP A 512 2.88 14.24 27.50
N SER A 513 2.49 15.29 28.23
CA SER A 513 1.45 15.22 29.27
C SER A 513 0.03 15.05 28.73
N HIS A 514 -0.17 15.25 27.42
CA HIS A 514 -1.47 15.18 26.74
C HIS A 514 -1.65 13.87 25.96
N ILE A 515 -0.67 12.96 26.04
CA ILE A 515 -0.76 11.61 25.46
C ILE A 515 -1.78 10.81 26.27
N GLN A 516 -2.82 10.32 25.59
CA GLN A 516 -3.88 9.50 26.17
C GLN A 516 -3.52 8.01 26.08
N GLN A 517 -2.93 7.60 24.96
CA GLN A 517 -2.62 6.19 24.70
C GLN A 517 -1.35 6.06 23.88
N VAL A 518 -0.55 5.03 24.18
CA VAL A 518 0.60 4.62 23.38
C VAL A 518 0.42 3.16 23.02
N ARG A 519 0.28 2.87 21.72
CA ARG A 519 0.08 1.50 21.20
C ARG A 519 1.32 1.03 20.47
N VAL A 520 1.77 -0.20 20.73
CA VAL A 520 2.89 -0.80 19.99
C VAL A 520 2.43 -1.16 18.58
N LEU A 521 3.07 -0.59 17.56
CA LEU A 521 2.80 -0.94 16.16
C LEU A 521 3.70 -2.10 15.71
N ALA A 522 4.99 -2.02 16.02
CA ALA A 522 5.97 -3.01 15.62
C ALA A 522 7.13 -3.06 16.61
N VAL A 523 7.87 -4.16 16.59
CA VAL A 523 9.15 -4.28 17.31
C VAL A 523 10.24 -4.51 16.29
N VAL A 524 11.26 -3.66 16.29
CA VAL A 524 12.31 -3.64 15.27
C VAL A 524 13.59 -4.25 15.82
N LEU A 525 14.16 -5.19 15.09
CA LEU A 525 15.49 -5.73 15.32
C LEU A 525 16.56 -4.76 14.81
N ARG A 526 17.52 -4.44 15.68
CA ARG A 526 18.69 -3.63 15.37
C ARG A 526 19.95 -4.40 15.72
N HIS A 527 20.99 -4.26 14.90
CA HIS A 527 22.30 -4.87 15.11
C HIS A 527 23.34 -3.82 15.52
N ALA A 528 24.37 -4.22 16.27
CA ALA A 528 25.47 -3.34 16.65
C ALA A 528 26.23 -2.80 15.42
N GLU A 529 26.23 -3.55 14.33
CA GLU A 529 26.83 -3.16 13.05
C GLU A 529 26.14 -1.94 12.41
N ASP A 530 24.85 -1.72 12.69
CA ASP A 530 24.10 -0.54 12.24
C ASP A 530 24.59 0.75 12.92
N CYS A 531 25.38 0.65 13.99
CA CYS A 531 25.93 1.80 14.70
C CYS A 531 27.31 2.16 14.15
N GLU A 532 27.58 3.47 14.08
CA GLU A 532 28.91 3.97 13.73
C GLU A 532 29.97 3.40 14.68
N ALA A 533 31.16 3.10 14.15
CA ALA A 533 32.23 2.43 14.88
C ALA A 533 32.56 3.08 16.23
N GLN A 534 32.42 4.40 16.34
CA GLN A 534 32.65 5.19 17.56
C GLN A 534 31.65 4.89 18.69
N TYR A 535 30.42 4.49 18.38
CA TYR A 535 29.38 4.20 19.37
C TYR A 535 29.32 2.72 19.75
N ARG A 536 29.85 1.82 18.91
CA ARG A 536 29.86 0.36 19.16
C ARG A 536 30.49 -0.02 20.50
N ARG A 537 31.53 0.70 20.94
CA ARG A 537 32.21 0.44 22.24
C ARG A 537 31.32 0.60 23.47
N ARG A 538 30.19 1.30 23.34
CA ARG A 538 29.24 1.53 24.44
C ARG A 538 28.10 0.50 24.47
N LEU A 539 27.95 -0.28 23.40
CA LEU A 539 26.96 -1.33 23.31
C LEU A 539 27.43 -2.57 24.07
N ARG A 540 26.48 -3.27 24.68
CA ARG A 540 26.71 -4.50 25.45
C ARG A 540 26.02 -5.71 24.81
N CYS A 541 25.36 -5.52 23.66
CA CYS A 541 24.67 -6.55 22.90
C CYS A 541 24.98 -6.42 21.41
N ASP A 542 25.07 -7.55 20.71
CA ASP A 542 25.28 -7.58 19.26
C ASP A 542 23.99 -7.29 18.48
N ALA A 543 22.83 -7.54 19.10
CA ALA A 543 21.51 -7.19 18.59
C ALA A 543 20.54 -6.89 19.72
N TRP A 544 19.56 -6.02 19.47
CA TRP A 544 18.49 -5.70 20.42
C TRP A 544 17.23 -5.26 19.69
N LEU A 545 16.12 -5.20 20.44
CA LEU A 545 14.80 -4.85 19.94
C LEU A 545 14.46 -3.39 20.29
N ILE A 546 13.65 -2.74 19.44
CA ILE A 546 13.21 -1.36 19.61
C ILE A 546 11.71 -1.30 19.32
N PRO A 547 10.85 -0.89 20.26
CA PRO A 547 9.42 -0.75 20.00
C PRO A 547 9.17 0.52 19.17
N VAL A 548 8.41 0.39 18.09
CA VAL A 548 7.84 1.50 17.31
C VAL A 548 6.38 1.62 17.72
N VAL A 549 5.97 2.83 18.11
CA VAL A 549 4.67 3.05 18.74
C VAL A 549 3.87 4.14 18.05
N GLU A 550 2.55 4.02 18.13
CA GLU A 550 1.59 5.07 17.82
C GLU A 550 1.18 5.80 19.10
N LEU A 551 1.15 7.12 19.04
CA LEU A 551 0.65 7.99 20.09
C LEU A 551 -0.72 8.52 19.70
N VAL A 552 -1.67 8.40 20.63
CA VAL A 552 -2.95 9.11 20.61
C VAL A 552 -2.86 10.24 21.63
N TYR A 553 -3.00 11.49 21.19
CA TYR A 553 -2.87 12.65 22.07
C TYR A 553 -3.90 13.72 21.77
N HIS A 554 -4.15 14.59 22.74
CA HIS A 554 -4.98 15.76 22.54
C HIS A 554 -4.18 16.92 21.96
N SER A 555 -4.69 17.53 20.90
CA SER A 555 -4.21 18.83 20.43
C SER A 555 -4.48 19.85 21.52
N SER A 556 -3.44 20.36 22.18
CA SER A 556 -3.54 21.61 22.92
C SER A 556 -3.83 22.72 21.90
N ASN A 557 -4.88 23.52 22.15
CA ASN A 557 -5.14 24.75 21.39
C ASN A 557 -3.93 25.68 21.41
#